data_AF-A0A2V9LRJ9-F1
#
_entry.id   AF-A0A2V9LRJ9-F1
#
_cell.length_a   1.000
_cell.length_b   1.000
_cell.length_c   1.000
_cell.angle_alpha   90.00
_cell.angle_beta   90.00
_cell.angle_gamma   90.00
#
_symmetry.space_group_name_H-M   'P 1'
#
loop_
_entity.id
_entity.type
_entity.pdbx_description
1 polymer ?
#
loop_
_entity_poly.entity_id
_entity_poly.type
_entity_poly.pdbx_seq_one_letter_code
_entity_poly.pdbx_strand_id
1 'polypeptide(L)'
;MHSVPGGRTRESGIGLVETMIATVLIMVGLMAVLGLFAASMVHNQAYGDLTSRATTYGQTKMEALLALQFTDATTNTTVWPYAANGTGLCGNLGANAMCGGVDPANPVTLGPFVDYLDYQGMPTTVTTQVGGDLVWRYMRQWMIQADASTNLKTITVRTTARRTVGSVAAPFVVLVGFKSRP
;
A
#
# COMPACT_ATOMS: atom_id res chain seq x y z
N MET A 1 49.76 40.21 -59.00
CA MET A 1 48.49 39.49 -58.73
C MET A 1 48.90 38.12 -58.22
N HIS A 2 48.58 37.61 -57.03
CA HIS A 2 47.48 37.85 -56.10
C HIS A 2 47.96 37.28 -54.76
N SER A 3 48.02 38.07 -53.67
CA SER A 3 48.19 37.49 -52.33
C SER A 3 46.82 37.03 -51.84
N VAL A 4 46.73 35.79 -51.37
CA VAL A 4 45.53 35.25 -50.73
C VAL A 4 45.72 35.44 -49.21
N PRO A 5 44.82 36.14 -48.50
CA PRO A 5 44.91 36.22 -47.04
C PRO A 5 44.47 34.87 -46.46
N GLY A 6 45.40 34.17 -45.82
CA GLY A 6 45.08 33.02 -44.98
C GLY A 6 44.21 33.47 -43.82
N GLY A 7 42.91 33.17 -43.89
CA GLY A 7 42.00 33.32 -42.77
C GLY A 7 42.45 32.42 -41.63
N ARG A 8 43.06 33.02 -40.60
CA ARG A 8 43.31 32.34 -39.33
C ARG A 8 41.96 32.07 -38.68
N THR A 9 41.45 30.85 -38.80
CA THR A 9 40.44 30.31 -37.90
C THR A 9 41.02 30.36 -36.49
N ARG A 10 40.46 31.23 -35.63
CA ARG A 10 40.81 31.27 -34.21
C ARG A 10 40.43 29.92 -33.60
N GLU A 11 41.43 29.08 -33.34
CA GLU A 11 41.30 27.99 -32.38
C GLU A 11 41.13 28.63 -31.00
N SER A 12 39.89 28.78 -30.55
CA SER A 12 39.58 29.19 -29.19
C SER A 12 39.75 27.95 -28.30
N GLY A 13 40.95 27.77 -27.74
CA GLY A 13 41.20 26.77 -26.72
C GLY A 13 40.35 27.03 -25.48
N ILE A 14 39.82 25.97 -24.87
CA ILE A 14 39.04 26.04 -23.62
C ILE A 14 39.92 26.67 -22.53
N GLY A 15 39.46 27.77 -21.94
CA GLY A 15 40.21 28.46 -20.89
C GLY A 15 40.11 27.75 -19.54
N LEU A 16 41.16 27.84 -18.70
CA LEU A 16 41.14 27.31 -17.33
C LEU A 16 39.94 27.84 -16.52
N VAL A 17 39.61 29.12 -16.68
CA VAL A 17 38.44 29.74 -16.03
C VAL A 17 37.13 29.10 -16.49
N GLU A 18 37.03 28.78 -17.79
CA GLU A 18 35.84 28.13 -18.36
C GLU A 18 35.69 26.69 -17.84
N THR A 19 36.80 25.95 -17.70
CA THR A 19 36.76 24.63 -17.04
C THR A 19 36.36 24.72 -15.57
N MET A 20 36.82 25.75 -14.84
CA MET A 20 36.44 25.94 -13.43
C MET A 20 34.94 26.24 -13.30
N ILE A 21 34.40 27.14 -14.13
CA ILE A 21 32.96 27.44 -14.15
C ILE A 21 32.16 26.18 -14.54
N ALA A 22 32.60 25.45 -15.56
CA ALA A 22 31.95 24.21 -16.00
C ALA A 22 31.92 23.15 -14.89
N THR A 23 33.02 22.95 -14.15
CA THR A 23 33.05 21.99 -13.03
C THR A 23 32.09 22.36 -11.90
N VAL A 24 31.96 23.64 -11.55
CA VAL A 24 31.00 24.10 -10.54
C VAL A 24 29.56 23.84 -11.01
N LEU A 25 29.25 24.17 -12.27
CA LEU A 25 27.92 23.90 -12.83
C LEU A 25 27.58 22.41 -12.84
N ILE A 26 28.56 21.55 -13.18
CA ILE A 26 28.40 20.09 -13.12
C ILE A 26 28.16 19.63 -11.69
N MET A 27 28.92 20.12 -10.70
CA MET A 27 28.74 19.74 -9.30
C MET A 27 27.34 20.11 -8.78
N VAL A 28 26.88 21.33 -9.05
CA VAL A 28 25.54 21.78 -8.67
C VAL A 28 24.46 20.93 -9.36
N GLY A 29 24.64 20.64 -10.66
CA GLY A 29 23.76 19.76 -11.41
C GLY A 29 23.68 18.35 -10.82
N LEU A 30 24.83 17.76 -10.46
CA LEU A 30 24.89 16.42 -9.86
C LEU A 30 24.20 16.36 -8.50
N MET A 31 24.37 17.38 -7.65
CA MET A 31 23.68 17.43 -6.35
C MET A 31 22.16 17.49 -6.52
N ALA A 32 21.66 18.30 -7.46
CA ALA A 32 20.23 18.37 -7.75
C ALA A 32 19.67 17.04 -8.25
N VAL A 33 20.39 16.36 -9.14
CA VAL A 33 20.00 15.06 -9.70
C VAL A 33 19.97 13.96 -8.63
N LEU A 34 20.96 13.93 -7.73
CA LEU A 34 20.99 12.97 -6.61
C LEU A 34 19.81 13.17 -5.66
N GLY A 35 19.44 14.43 -5.37
CA GLY A 35 18.25 14.74 -4.56
C GLY A 35 16.96 14.22 -5.19
N LEU A 36 16.82 14.37 -6.51
CA LEU A 36 15.67 13.84 -7.26
C LEU A 36 15.63 12.31 -7.22
N PHE A 37 16.77 11.63 -7.38
CA PHE A 37 16.84 10.18 -7.29
C PHE A 37 16.41 9.67 -5.92
N ALA A 38 16.92 10.26 -4.84
CA ALA A 38 16.54 9.88 -3.49
C ALA A 38 15.03 10.04 -3.25
N ALA A 39 14.45 11.18 -3.67
CA ALA A 39 13.01 11.41 -3.57
C ALA A 39 12.19 10.41 -4.40
N SER A 40 12.64 10.12 -5.63
CA SER A 40 11.97 9.17 -6.52
C SER A 40 11.96 7.74 -5.98
N MET A 41 13.05 7.30 -5.34
CA MET A 41 13.15 5.97 -4.73
C MET A 41 12.15 5.81 -3.58
N VAL A 42 12.08 6.81 -2.69
CA VAL A 42 11.11 6.82 -1.58
C VAL A 42 9.68 6.76 -2.12
N HIS A 43 9.38 7.53 -3.16
CA HIS A 43 8.06 7.54 -3.77
C HIS A 43 7.71 6.20 -4.43
N ASN A 44 8.63 5.64 -5.22
CA ASN A 44 8.45 4.34 -5.88
C ASN A 44 8.28 3.20 -4.87
N GLN A 45 8.99 3.23 -3.75
CA GLN A 45 8.86 2.18 -2.74
C GLN A 45 7.55 2.30 -1.96
N ALA A 46 7.16 3.51 -1.55
CA ALA A 46 5.92 3.74 -0.81
C ALA A 46 4.66 3.47 -1.66
N TYR A 47 4.64 3.96 -2.90
CA TYR A 47 3.45 3.89 -3.75
C TYR A 47 3.50 2.79 -4.81
N GLY A 48 4.67 2.29 -5.18
CA GLY A 48 4.81 1.14 -6.08
C GLY A 48 4.66 -0.17 -5.32
N ASP A 49 5.64 -0.52 -4.49
CA ASP A 49 5.67 -1.84 -3.83
C ASP A 49 4.60 -1.97 -2.75
N LEU A 50 4.65 -1.12 -1.71
CA LEU A 50 3.79 -1.28 -0.54
C LEU A 50 2.30 -1.13 -0.87
N THR A 51 1.95 -0.16 -1.73
CA THR A 51 0.55 0.07 -2.12
C THR A 51 0.03 -1.01 -3.06
N SER A 52 0.86 -1.51 -4.00
CA SER A 52 0.46 -2.64 -4.87
C SER A 52 0.17 -3.88 -4.03
N ARG A 53 1.02 -4.20 -3.07
CA ARG A 53 0.83 -5.37 -2.20
C ARG A 53 -0.36 -5.20 -1.25
N ALA A 54 -0.55 -4.01 -0.69
CA ALA A 54 -1.75 -3.69 0.09
C ALA A 54 -3.04 -3.87 -0.75
N THR A 55 -3.01 -3.48 -2.02
CA THR A 55 -4.12 -3.73 -2.97
C THR A 55 -4.35 -5.22 -3.14
N THR A 56 -3.31 -6.00 -3.49
CA THR A 56 -3.42 -7.45 -3.68
C THR A 56 -3.99 -8.14 -2.45
N TYR A 57 -3.46 -7.85 -1.26
CA TYR A 57 -3.94 -8.47 -0.03
C TYR A 57 -5.36 -8.06 0.36
N GLY A 58 -5.74 -6.82 0.03
CA GLY A 58 -7.12 -6.35 0.13
C GLY A 58 -8.06 -7.11 -0.82
N GLN A 59 -7.65 -7.30 -2.07
CA GLN A 59 -8.42 -8.04 -3.08
C GLN A 59 -8.60 -9.50 -2.65
N THR A 60 -7.54 -10.18 -2.20
CA THR A 60 -7.63 -11.55 -1.69
C THR A 60 -8.60 -11.66 -0.51
N LYS A 61 -8.63 -10.65 0.39
CA LYS A 61 -9.59 -10.64 1.49
C LYS A 61 -11.01 -10.40 0.99
N MET A 62 -11.20 -9.53 0.01
CA MET A 62 -12.49 -9.29 -0.62
C MET A 62 -13.02 -10.56 -1.30
N GLU A 63 -12.18 -11.27 -2.05
CA GLU A 63 -12.50 -12.56 -2.67
C GLU A 63 -12.91 -13.61 -1.63
N ALA A 64 -12.14 -13.71 -0.54
CA ALA A 64 -12.45 -14.61 0.57
C ALA A 64 -13.84 -14.35 1.17
N LEU A 65 -14.17 -13.07 1.42
CA LEU A 65 -15.46 -12.68 1.99
C LEU A 65 -16.61 -12.86 0.99
N LEU A 66 -16.39 -12.53 -0.29
CA LEU A 66 -17.39 -12.71 -1.34
C LEU A 66 -17.68 -14.19 -1.64
N ALA A 67 -16.72 -15.09 -1.39
CA ALA A 67 -16.91 -16.53 -1.55
C ALA A 67 -17.84 -17.16 -0.50
N LEU A 68 -17.98 -16.55 0.68
CA LEU A 68 -18.84 -17.06 1.76
C LEU A 68 -20.32 -17.05 1.36
N GLN A 69 -21.17 -17.82 2.05
CA GLN A 69 -22.62 -17.69 1.86
C GLN A 69 -23.14 -16.36 2.44
N PHE A 70 -24.22 -15.83 1.87
CA PHE A 70 -24.78 -14.54 2.32
C PHE A 70 -25.10 -14.52 3.82
N THR A 71 -25.59 -15.65 4.34
CA THR A 71 -25.96 -15.84 5.74
C THR A 71 -24.86 -16.50 6.58
N ASP A 72 -23.62 -16.58 6.09
CA ASP A 72 -22.52 -17.18 6.84
C ASP A 72 -22.24 -16.40 8.12
N ALA A 73 -22.18 -17.10 9.25
CA ALA A 73 -21.97 -16.52 10.58
C ALA A 73 -20.79 -17.12 11.33
N THR A 74 -20.12 -18.12 10.76
CA THR A 74 -19.18 -18.98 11.50
C THR A 74 -17.84 -19.13 10.82
N THR A 75 -17.67 -18.73 9.55
CA THR A 75 -16.40 -18.90 8.86
C THR A 75 -15.36 -17.89 9.37
N ASN A 76 -14.21 -18.39 9.77
CA ASN A 76 -13.05 -17.63 10.20
C ASN A 76 -12.11 -17.42 9.02
N THR A 77 -12.15 -16.21 8.47
CA THR A 77 -11.29 -15.79 7.35
C THR A 77 -9.97 -15.18 7.80
N THR A 78 -9.62 -15.24 9.09
CA THR A 78 -8.35 -14.69 9.63
C THR A 78 -7.21 -15.70 9.63
N VAL A 79 -7.53 -16.99 9.46
CA VAL A 79 -6.60 -18.11 9.44
C VAL A 79 -6.70 -18.85 8.11
N TRP A 80 -5.63 -19.55 7.72
CA TRP A 80 -5.64 -20.46 6.58
C TRP A 80 -5.19 -21.86 7.00
N PRO A 81 -5.93 -22.93 6.62
CA PRO A 81 -7.24 -22.93 5.97
C PRO A 81 -8.33 -22.30 6.84
N TYR A 82 -9.44 -21.85 6.23
CA TYR A 82 -10.55 -21.24 6.98
C TYR A 82 -11.14 -22.23 7.99
N ALA A 83 -11.45 -21.73 9.18
CA ALA A 83 -11.98 -22.52 10.30
C ALA A 83 -13.43 -22.13 10.63
N ALA A 84 -14.18 -22.98 11.32
CA ALA A 84 -15.60 -22.74 11.64
C ALA A 84 -15.82 -22.05 13.01
N ASN A 85 -14.94 -21.10 13.38
CA ASN A 85 -14.95 -20.41 14.68
C ASN A 85 -14.83 -18.88 14.54
N GLY A 86 -15.32 -18.33 13.43
CA GLY A 86 -15.25 -16.91 13.10
C GLY A 86 -16.61 -16.24 13.04
N THR A 87 -16.68 -15.13 12.32
CA THR A 87 -17.89 -14.30 12.18
C THR A 87 -18.51 -14.34 10.79
N GLY A 88 -17.83 -14.90 9.80
CA GLY A 88 -18.36 -14.97 8.45
C GLY A 88 -18.71 -13.61 7.86
N LEU A 89 -19.92 -13.53 7.30
CA LEU A 89 -20.57 -12.29 6.88
C LEU A 89 -21.59 -11.77 7.92
N CYS A 90 -21.37 -12.10 9.20
CA CYS A 90 -22.22 -11.72 10.34
C CYS A 90 -23.64 -12.27 10.29
N GLY A 91 -23.83 -13.43 9.65
CA GLY A 91 -25.11 -14.13 9.67
C GLY A 91 -26.24 -13.30 9.06
N ASN A 92 -27.39 -13.26 9.73
CA ASN A 92 -28.54 -12.47 9.28
C ASN A 92 -28.52 -11.11 10.01
N LEU A 93 -27.93 -10.10 9.38
CA LEU A 93 -27.94 -8.73 9.89
C LEU A 93 -29.33 -8.10 9.71
N GLY A 94 -29.76 -7.32 10.70
CA GLY A 94 -30.98 -6.50 10.60
C GLY A 94 -30.82 -5.33 9.61
N ALA A 95 -31.93 -4.67 9.30
CA ALA A 95 -31.94 -3.52 8.39
C ALA A 95 -30.97 -2.42 8.86
N ASN A 96 -30.07 -1.98 7.97
CA ASN A 96 -29.01 -1.00 8.26
C ASN A 96 -28.02 -1.41 9.39
N ALA A 97 -28.06 -2.66 9.85
CA ALA A 97 -27.14 -3.14 10.87
C ALA A 97 -25.74 -3.36 10.28
N MET A 98 -24.73 -3.22 11.12
CA MET A 98 -23.33 -3.40 10.76
C MET A 98 -22.58 -4.25 11.79
N CYS A 99 -21.47 -4.82 11.35
CA CYS A 99 -20.51 -5.53 12.19
C CYS A 99 -19.09 -5.30 11.67
N GLY A 100 -18.10 -5.48 12.53
CA GLY A 100 -16.71 -5.14 12.23
C GLY A 100 -16.48 -3.64 12.14
N GLY A 101 -15.40 -3.25 11.47
CA GLY A 101 -14.98 -1.87 11.34
C GLY A 101 -13.67 -1.74 10.58
N VAL A 102 -13.37 -0.53 10.10
CA VAL A 102 -12.18 -0.24 9.27
C VAL A 102 -11.30 0.87 9.85
N ASP A 103 -11.48 1.18 11.14
CA ASP A 103 -10.69 2.20 11.83
C ASP A 103 -9.35 1.62 12.32
N PRO A 104 -8.21 2.05 11.76
CA PRO A 104 -6.88 1.54 12.10
C PRO A 104 -6.36 2.05 13.44
N ALA A 105 -6.97 3.09 14.01
CA ALA A 105 -6.60 3.60 15.33
C ALA A 105 -7.16 2.70 16.45
N ASN A 106 -8.23 1.95 16.15
CA ASN A 106 -8.92 1.07 17.09
C ASN A 106 -9.03 -0.38 16.57
N PRO A 107 -7.91 -1.05 16.21
CA PRO A 107 -7.96 -2.39 15.64
C PRO A 107 -8.26 -3.47 16.68
N VAL A 108 -7.96 -3.22 17.97
CA VAL A 108 -8.07 -4.20 19.06
C VAL A 108 -9.52 -4.37 19.56
N THR A 109 -10.40 -3.41 19.29
CA THR A 109 -11.81 -3.44 19.69
C THR A 109 -12.75 -4.02 18.63
N LEU A 110 -12.23 -4.34 17.43
CA LEU A 110 -13.01 -4.86 16.31
C LEU A 110 -12.93 -6.39 16.16
N GLY A 111 -12.79 -7.13 17.27
CA GLY A 111 -12.99 -8.58 17.31
C GLY A 111 -12.35 -9.38 16.15
N PRO A 112 -12.99 -10.43 15.63
CA PRO A 112 -12.46 -11.25 14.52
C PRO A 112 -12.52 -10.55 13.14
N PHE A 113 -12.66 -9.21 13.10
CA PHE A 113 -12.72 -8.39 11.87
C PHE A 113 -11.41 -7.69 11.51
N VAL A 114 -10.31 -8.17 12.09
CA VAL A 114 -8.95 -7.76 11.78
C VAL A 114 -8.07 -9.00 11.60
N ASP A 115 -7.16 -8.95 10.64
CA ASP A 115 -6.07 -9.90 10.53
C ASP A 115 -4.77 -9.20 10.12
N TYR A 116 -3.67 -9.92 10.33
CA TYR A 116 -2.33 -9.41 10.12
C TYR A 116 -1.58 -10.34 9.18
N LEU A 117 -0.88 -9.74 8.22
CA LEU A 117 -0.05 -10.46 7.27
C LEU A 117 1.41 -10.04 7.42
N ASP A 118 2.31 -11.00 7.25
CA ASP A 118 3.73 -10.72 7.13
C ASP A 118 4.09 -10.05 5.80
N TYR A 119 5.39 -9.88 5.51
CA TYR A 119 5.80 -9.31 4.23
C TYR A 119 5.32 -10.19 3.08
N GLN A 120 5.39 -11.52 3.17
CA GLN A 120 5.02 -12.46 2.10
C GLN A 120 3.50 -12.66 1.92
N GLY A 121 2.67 -12.03 2.77
CA GLY A 121 1.22 -12.18 2.71
C GLY A 121 0.70 -13.39 3.48
N MET A 122 1.55 -14.01 4.30
CA MET A 122 1.16 -15.12 5.15
C MET A 122 0.50 -14.60 6.44
N PRO A 123 -0.56 -15.26 6.95
CA PRO A 123 -1.18 -14.90 8.21
C PRO A 123 -0.18 -14.94 9.37
N THR A 124 -0.19 -13.89 10.19
CA THR A 124 0.61 -13.76 11.41
C THR A 124 -0.23 -13.11 12.51
N THR A 125 0.33 -12.96 13.70
CA THR A 125 -0.31 -12.25 14.81
C THR A 125 0.28 -10.86 14.99
N VAL A 126 -0.44 -10.01 15.73
CA VAL A 126 0.03 -8.66 16.11
C VAL A 126 1.25 -8.68 17.03
N THR A 127 1.51 -9.82 17.71
CA THR A 127 2.56 -9.96 18.73
C THR A 127 3.79 -10.75 18.25
N THR A 128 3.72 -11.46 17.12
CA THR A 128 4.85 -12.26 16.61
C THR A 128 6.06 -11.36 16.31
N GLN A 129 7.23 -11.70 16.85
CA GLN A 129 8.48 -10.95 16.68
C GLN A 129 9.63 -11.84 16.20
N VAL A 130 10.52 -11.28 15.38
CA VAL A 130 11.81 -11.87 15.01
C VAL A 130 12.88 -10.79 15.21
N GLY A 131 13.89 -11.05 16.04
CA GLY A 131 14.94 -10.07 16.34
C GLY A 131 14.44 -8.78 17.00
N GLY A 132 13.29 -8.82 17.71
CA GLY A 132 12.71 -7.65 18.40
C GLY A 132 11.81 -6.76 17.53
N ASP A 133 11.60 -7.05 16.24
CA ASP A 133 10.61 -6.34 15.41
C ASP A 133 9.38 -7.23 15.14
N LEU A 134 8.19 -6.61 15.14
CA LEU A 134 6.97 -7.36 14.81
C LEU A 134 7.01 -7.80 13.35
N VAL A 135 6.69 -9.07 13.12
CA VAL A 135 6.72 -9.72 11.80
C VAL A 135 5.65 -9.16 10.87
N TRP A 136 4.49 -8.78 11.41
CA TRP A 136 3.41 -8.26 10.58
C TRP A 136 3.81 -6.96 9.87
N ARG A 137 3.46 -6.89 8.58
CA ARG A 137 3.73 -5.77 7.68
C ARG A 137 2.46 -5.15 7.12
N TYR A 138 1.37 -5.90 7.07
CA TYR A 138 0.07 -5.41 6.64
C TYR A 138 -1.00 -5.81 7.64
N MET A 139 -1.96 -4.92 7.84
CA MET A 139 -3.16 -5.16 8.62
C MET A 139 -4.36 -5.02 7.69
N ARG A 140 -5.25 -6.00 7.70
CA ARG A 140 -6.53 -5.93 6.99
C ARG A 140 -7.65 -5.84 8.01
N GLN A 141 -8.53 -4.88 7.82
CA GLN A 141 -9.72 -4.68 8.64
C GLN A 141 -10.93 -4.68 7.73
N TRP A 142 -12.06 -5.18 8.20
CA TRP A 142 -13.27 -5.17 7.39
C TRP A 142 -14.53 -4.89 8.20
N MET A 143 -15.50 -4.37 7.48
CA MET A 143 -16.83 -4.05 7.97
C MET A 143 -17.84 -4.63 6.99
N ILE A 144 -18.94 -5.17 7.52
CA ILE A 144 -20.07 -5.62 6.73
C ILE A 144 -21.29 -4.85 7.21
N GLN A 145 -22.05 -4.30 6.28
CA GLN A 145 -23.26 -3.54 6.55
C GLN A 145 -24.39 -4.04 5.67
N ALA A 146 -25.54 -4.37 6.27
CA ALA A 146 -26.75 -4.69 5.53
C ALA A 146 -27.45 -3.41 5.06
N ASP A 147 -28.11 -3.48 3.91
CA ASP A 147 -29.00 -2.44 3.44
C ASP A 147 -30.35 -2.46 4.21
N ALA A 148 -31.22 -1.50 3.91
CA ALA A 148 -32.54 -1.42 4.53
C ALA A 148 -33.41 -2.65 4.21
N SER A 149 -33.23 -3.29 3.05
CA SER A 149 -34.00 -4.47 2.65
C SER A 149 -33.44 -5.79 3.18
N THR A 150 -32.26 -5.78 3.80
CA THR A 150 -31.50 -6.96 4.25
C THR A 150 -31.13 -7.96 3.13
N ASN A 151 -31.33 -7.58 1.86
CA ASN A 151 -31.01 -8.41 0.69
C ASN A 151 -29.65 -8.07 0.09
N LEU A 152 -29.01 -6.98 0.54
CA LEU A 152 -27.71 -6.56 0.08
C LEU A 152 -26.80 -6.33 1.30
N LYS A 153 -25.57 -6.81 1.21
CA LYS A 153 -24.51 -6.48 2.14
C LYS A 153 -23.40 -5.74 1.42
N THR A 154 -23.06 -4.58 1.94
CA THR A 154 -21.85 -3.84 1.58
C THR A 154 -20.70 -4.36 2.44
N ILE A 155 -19.61 -4.77 1.80
CA ILE A 155 -18.39 -5.25 2.43
C ILE A 155 -17.32 -4.21 2.17
N THR A 156 -16.80 -3.60 3.23
CA THR A 156 -15.69 -2.64 3.15
C THR A 156 -14.45 -3.30 3.74
N VAL A 157 -13.39 -3.40 2.95
CA VAL A 157 -12.08 -3.92 3.38
C VAL A 157 -11.07 -2.80 3.31
N ARG A 158 -10.37 -2.55 4.41
CA ARG A 158 -9.21 -1.65 4.46
C ARG A 158 -7.95 -2.46 4.70
N THR A 159 -6.95 -2.27 3.85
CA THR A 159 -5.60 -2.82 4.07
C THR A 159 -4.63 -1.69 4.32
N THR A 160 -3.90 -1.73 5.42
CA THR A 160 -2.95 -0.70 5.84
C THR A 160 -1.58 -1.32 6.00
N ALA A 161 -0.56 -0.72 5.39
CA ALA A 161 0.83 -1.10 5.65
C ALA A 161 1.26 -0.62 7.05
N ARG A 162 2.06 -1.40 7.76
CA ARG A 162 2.56 -1.05 9.10
C ARG A 162 3.56 0.11 9.07
N ARG A 163 4.43 0.09 8.07
CA ARG A 163 5.55 1.01 7.90
C ARG A 163 5.55 1.52 6.47
N THR A 164 6.10 2.70 6.30
CA THR A 164 6.48 3.24 4.99
C THR A 164 7.98 3.54 4.99
N VAL A 165 8.47 4.03 3.86
CA VAL A 165 9.84 4.53 3.74
C VAL A 165 9.81 6.06 3.77
N GLY A 166 10.72 6.65 4.55
CA GLY A 166 10.73 8.09 4.83
C GLY A 166 9.66 8.53 5.84
N SER A 167 9.55 9.84 6.05
CA SER A 167 8.60 10.46 7.00
C SER A 167 7.19 10.63 6.42
N VAL A 168 6.70 9.65 5.66
CA VAL A 168 5.38 9.69 5.01
C VAL A 168 4.36 8.90 5.84
N ALA A 169 3.07 9.15 5.66
CA ALA A 169 2.04 8.29 6.23
C ALA A 169 2.13 6.88 5.60
N ALA A 170 1.83 5.84 6.38
CA ALA A 170 1.79 4.50 5.85
C ALA A 170 0.66 4.35 4.83
N PRO A 171 0.93 3.79 3.64
CA PRO A 171 -0.08 3.66 2.60
C PRO A 171 -1.19 2.71 3.04
N PHE A 172 -2.41 3.00 2.57
CA PHE A 172 -3.57 2.15 2.78
C PHE A 172 -4.43 2.11 1.53
N VAL A 173 -5.23 1.05 1.41
CA VAL A 173 -6.17 0.82 0.33
C VAL A 173 -7.52 0.47 0.94
N VAL A 174 -8.60 0.99 0.38
CA VAL A 174 -9.97 0.64 0.75
C VAL A 174 -10.67 0.07 -0.47
N LEU A 175 -11.26 -1.11 -0.30
CA LEU A 175 -12.08 -1.79 -1.29
C LEU A 175 -13.49 -1.91 -0.76
N VAL A 176 -14.46 -1.67 -1.64
CA VAL A 176 -15.88 -1.84 -1.34
C VAL A 176 -16.45 -2.84 -2.34
N GLY A 177 -17.07 -3.88 -1.81
CA GLY A 177 -17.76 -4.91 -2.58
C GLY A 177 -19.20 -5.06 -2.09
N PHE A 178 -20.02 -5.72 -2.91
CA PHE A 178 -21.41 -6.00 -2.57
C PHE A 178 -21.68 -7.48 -2.71
N LYS A 179 -22.49 -8.00 -1.81
CA LYS A 179 -23.04 -9.35 -1.91
C LYS A 179 -24.54 -9.28 -1.79
N SER A 180 -25.25 -9.78 -2.79
CA SER A 180 -26.70 -9.95 -2.72
C SER A 180 -27.06 -11.27 -2.09
N ARG A 181 -28.24 -11.32 -1.49
CA ARG A 181 -28.93 -12.56 -1.18
C ARG A 181 -29.24 -13.27 -2.50
N PRO A 182 -28.93 -14.57 -2.63
CA PRO A 182 -29.28 -15.35 -3.82
C PRO A 182 -30.79 -15.48 -3.99
#